data_AF-A0AB37HHR6-F1
#
_entry.id   AF-A0AB37HHR6-F1
#
_cell.length_a   1.000
_cell.length_b   1.000
_cell.length_c   1.000
_cell.angle_alpha   90.00
_cell.angle_beta   90.00
_cell.angle_gamma   90.00
#
_symmetry.space_group_name_H-M   'P 1'
#
loop_
_entity.id
_entity.type
_entity.pdbx_description
1 polymer ?
#
loop_
_entity_poly.entity_id
_entity_poly.type
_entity_poly.pdbx_seq_one_letter_code
_entity_poly.pdbx_strand_id
1 'polypeptide(L)' 'MVGFRNIALHDYQEIRIVILQKIIDNHLVDFMQFTKTILL' A
#
# COMPACT_ATOMS: atom_id res chain seq x y z
N MET A 1 1.41 -1.27 -4.05
CA MET A 1 0.34 -0.49 -3.36
C MET A 1 -0.61 0.29 -4.28
N VAL A 2 -0.25 0.68 -5.51
CA VAL A 2 -1.11 1.51 -6.39
C VAL A 2 -2.50 0.91 -6.66
N GLY A 3 -2.61 -0.39 -6.90
CA GLY A 3 -3.90 -1.07 -7.08
C GLY A 3 -4.79 -1.03 -5.84
N PHE A 4 -4.21 -1.16 -4.64
CA PHE A 4 -4.95 -1.01 -3.37
C PHE A 4 -5.49 0.42 -3.22
N ARG A 5 -4.66 1.42 -3.53
CA ARG A 5 -5.06 2.83 -3.53
C ARG A 5 -6.21 3.09 -4.51
N ASN A 6 -6.21 2.47 -5.68
CA ASN A 6 -7.29 2.60 -6.65
C ASN A 6 -8.60 1.98 -6.14
N ILE A 7 -8.53 0.81 -5.49
CA ILE A 7 -9.70 0.17 -4.87
C ILE A 7 -10.24 1.04 -3.74
N ALA A 8 -9.37 1.48 -2.82
CA ALA A 8 -9.75 2.28 -1.66
C ALA A 8 -10.31 3.67 -2.00
N LEU A 9 -9.95 4.24 -3.17
CA LEU A 9 -10.41 5.57 -3.60
C LEU A 9 -11.61 5.56 -4.55
N HIS A 10 -11.72 4.53 -5.40
CA HIS A 10 -12.65 4.57 -6.54
C HIS A 10 -13.62 3.40 -6.59
N ASP A 11 -13.29 2.28 -5.96
CA ASP A 11 -14.23 1.16 -5.89
C ASP A 11 -15.11 1.45 -4.67
N TYR A 12 -16.36 1.86 -4.89
CA TYR A 12 -17.37 2.01 -3.83
C TYR A 12 -17.65 0.68 -3.06
N GLN A 13 -16.91 -0.39 -3.39
CA GLN A 13 -16.84 -1.61 -2.61
C GLN A 13 -16.12 -1.39 -1.28
N GLU A 14 -16.57 -2.08 -0.24
CA GLU A 14 -15.95 -1.98 1.08
C GLU A 14 -14.45 -2.32 1.03
N ILE A 15 -13.64 -1.46 1.65
CA ILE A 15 -12.21 -1.71 1.83
C ILE A 15 -12.04 -2.99 2.65
N ARG A 16 -11.34 -3.97 2.07
CA ARG A 16 -10.98 -5.19 2.80
C ARG A 16 -9.94 -4.87 3.88
N ILE A 17 -10.42 -4.70 5.12
CA ILE A 17 -9.62 -4.33 6.31
C ILE A 17 -8.41 -5.26 6.51
N VAL A 18 -8.55 -6.55 6.20
CA VAL A 18 -7.42 -7.51 6.29
C VAL A 18 -6.25 -7.12 5.38
N ILE A 19 -6.51 -6.57 4.20
CA ILE A 19 -5.47 -6.10 3.28
C ILE A 19 -4.83 -4.82 3.83
N LEU A 20 -5.64 -3.90 4.35
CA LEU A 20 -5.14 -2.66 4.96
C LEU A 20 -4.21 -2.96 6.14
N GLN A 21 -4.62 -3.87 7.04
CA GLN A 21 -3.80 -4.31 8.17
C GLN A 21 -2.45 -4.86 7.71
N LYS A 22 -2.43 -5.77 6.72
CA LYS A 22 -1.19 -6.32 6.17
C LYS A 22 -0.28 -5.25 5.56
N ILE A 23 -0.84 -4.23 4.92
CA ILE A 23 -0.08 -3.11 4.35
C ILE A 23 0.62 -2.32 5.47
N ILE A 24 -0.10 -2.01 6.54
CA ILE A 24 0.44 -1.30 7.71
C ILE A 24 1.54 -2.12 8.38
N ASP A 25 1.29 -3.41 8.58
CA ASP A 25 2.21 -4.26 9.35
C ASP A 25 3.48 -4.63 8.57
N ASN A 26 3.40 -4.82 7.25
CA ASN A 26 4.49 -5.46 6.50
C ASN A 26 5.03 -4.65 5.32
N HIS A 27 4.26 -3.72 4.75
CA HIS A 27 4.60 -3.15 3.45
C HIS A 27 5.01 -1.67 3.49
N LEU A 28 4.88 -0.97 4.62
CA LEU A 28 5.37 0.42 4.72
C LEU A 28 6.88 0.53 4.43
N VAL A 29 7.64 -0.51 4.76
CA VAL A 29 9.08 -0.62 4.47
C VAL A 29 9.39 -0.57 2.96
N ASP A 30 8.45 -1.00 2.11
CA ASP A 30 8.64 -1.04 0.65
C ASP A 30 8.89 0.38 0.10
N PHE A 31 8.26 1.40 0.70
CA PHE A 31 8.50 2.80 0.32
C PHE A 31 9.91 3.27 0.67
N MET A 32 10.41 2.91 1.85
CA MET A 32 11.78 3.21 2.25
C MET A 32 12.79 2.51 1.36
N GLN A 33 12.52 1.25 0.98
CA GLN A 33 13.40 0.51 0.09
C GLN A 33 13.41 1.12 -1.30
N PHE A 34 12.23 1.48 -1.82
CA PHE A 34 12.12 2.17 -3.11
C PHE A 34 12.88 3.49 -3.12
N THR A 35 12.71 4.35 -2.11
CA THR A 35 13.42 5.63 -2.05
C THR A 35 14.94 5.45 -1.93
N LYS A 36 15.40 4.47 -1.14
CA LYS A 36 16.83 4.12 -1.10
C LYS A 36 17.38 3.70 -2.46
N THR A 37 16.65 2.88 -3.22
CA THR A 37 17.07 2.44 -4.56
C THR A 37 17.13 3.59 -5.57
N ILE A 38 16.31 4.65 -5.40
CA ILE A 38 16.33 5.80 -6.30
C ILE A 38 17.43 6.81 -5.92
N LEU A 39 17.80 6.91 -4.63
CA LEU A 39 18.73 7.91 -4.12
C LEU A 39 20.19 7.43 -4.04
N LEU A 40 20.44 6.12 -4.14
CA LEU A 40 21.77 5.49 -4.15
C LEU A 40 22.11 5.04 -5.58
#